data_AF-A0AAX6EQ88-F1
#
_entry.id   AF-A0AAX6EQ88-F1
#
_cell.length_a   1.000
_cell.length_b   1.000
_cell.length_c   1.000
_cell.angle_alpha   90.00
_cell.angle_beta   90.00
_cell.angle_gamma   90.00
#
_symmetry.space_group_name_H-M   'P 1'
#
loop_
_entity.id
_entity.type
_entity.pdbx_description
1 polymer ?
#
loop_
_entity_poly.entity_id
_entity_poly.type
_entity_poly.pdbx_seq_one_letter_code
_entity_poly.pdbx_strand_id
1 'polypeptide(L)'
;MASGDLMVVSKLKPYLIMVLLQIGFSGMNIIAVASLKKGMNHYVLVVYRNAIAAAVMAPFALWFERKVRPKVTLSVFFKIVLLGLLEPVLDQNLYYIGANSTSAGLAAALVNIIPSITFVFALILRMEKVKLESRHSQAKIAGTLVTVAGTVLMILYKGPVLDFTSSKGPSHRRSAAAAASGSGWLKGTFELLGSCTCWSAFYIVQASTLDAYPAELSLTTLICSMGALLSAAVTLVMERGNPKIWSIGWDMRLFTAAYSGIVCSGIAYYVQGVVMKERGPVFVTAFNPLCMIFTTVMGSIILKEDVTLGRVIGAAIIVTGLYSLIWGKSKDPSTTLSEERNEKMAPNLPVSNGGNINPSPKVVELQVN
;
A
#
# COMPACT_ATOMS: atom_id res chain seq x y z
N MET A 1 -25.43 8.92 23.54
CA MET A 1 -23.95 8.99 23.57
C MET A 1 -23.30 7.83 22.79
N ALA A 2 -23.72 6.58 22.98
CA ALA A 2 -23.13 5.41 22.28
C ALA A 2 -23.23 5.40 20.73
N SER A 3 -24.20 6.08 20.11
CA SER A 3 -24.36 6.12 18.65
C SER A 3 -23.33 7.02 17.95
N GLY A 4 -22.91 8.11 18.60
CA GLY A 4 -21.89 9.02 18.08
C GLY A 4 -20.50 8.40 18.11
N ASP A 5 -20.16 7.72 19.20
CA ASP A 5 -18.86 7.04 19.35
C ASP A 5 -18.70 5.89 18.34
N LEU A 6 -19.78 5.13 18.09
CA LEU A 6 -19.77 4.04 17.10
C LEU A 6 -19.59 4.57 15.66
N MET A 7 -20.18 5.73 15.34
CA MET A 7 -20.00 6.42 14.05
C MET A 7 -18.59 7.00 13.89
N VAL A 8 -17.99 7.50 14.97
CA VAL A 8 -16.61 8.01 14.94
C VAL A 8 -15.62 6.86 14.74
N VAL A 9 -15.82 5.73 15.43
CA VAL A 9 -15.01 4.52 15.29
C VAL A 9 -15.10 3.93 13.87
N SER A 10 -16.29 3.92 13.25
CA SER A 10 -16.45 3.43 11.87
C SER A 10 -15.76 4.34 10.84
N LYS A 11 -15.79 5.67 11.04
CA LYS A 11 -15.09 6.64 10.16
C LYS A 11 -13.56 6.57 10.30
N LEU A 12 -13.04 6.29 11.51
CA LEU A 12 -11.59 6.21 11.78
C LEU A 12 -10.96 4.86 11.37
N LYS A 13 -11.75 3.79 11.32
CA LYS A 13 -11.25 2.43 11.08
C LYS A 13 -10.38 2.29 9.81
N PRO A 14 -10.76 2.80 8.63
CA PRO A 14 -9.91 2.70 7.44
C PRO A 14 -8.56 3.40 7.60
N TYR A 15 -8.53 4.54 8.30
CA TYR A 15 -7.29 5.29 8.55
C TYR A 15 -6.36 4.51 9.49
N LEU A 16 -6.88 4.01 10.62
CA LEU A 16 -6.08 3.26 11.59
C LEU A 16 -5.50 1.98 10.99
N ILE A 17 -6.33 1.22 10.26
CA ILE A 17 -5.89 -0.01 9.62
C ILE A 17 -4.82 0.28 8.56
N MET A 18 -4.98 1.36 7.77
CA MET A 18 -3.96 1.75 6.80
C MET A 18 -2.65 2.16 7.49
N VAL A 19 -2.68 2.92 8.59
CA VAL A 19 -1.46 3.26 9.35
C VAL A 19 -0.75 2.00 9.86
N LEU A 20 -1.49 1.06 10.47
CA LEU A 20 -0.94 -0.22 10.93
C LEU A 20 -0.32 -1.02 9.79
N LEU A 21 -0.94 -1.00 8.62
CA LEU A 21 -0.42 -1.67 7.44
C LEU A 21 0.94 -1.10 6.99
N GLN A 22 1.12 0.23 7.07
CA GLN A 22 2.38 0.88 6.73
C GLN A 22 3.50 0.56 7.71
N ILE A 23 3.19 0.35 9.00
CA ILE A 23 4.15 -0.18 9.98
C ILE A 23 4.57 -1.60 9.56
N GLY A 24 3.62 -2.43 9.14
CA GLY A 24 3.89 -3.78 8.62
C GLY A 24 4.85 -3.77 7.42
N PHE A 25 4.58 -2.92 6.42
CA PHE A 25 5.48 -2.73 5.27
C PHE A 25 6.86 -2.21 5.65
N SER A 26 6.92 -1.30 6.62
CA SER A 26 8.20 -0.77 7.10
C SER A 26 9.08 -1.86 7.71
N GLY A 27 8.51 -2.73 8.54
CA GLY A 27 9.21 -3.90 9.06
C GLY A 27 9.75 -4.80 7.94
N MET A 28 8.97 -4.97 6.86
CA MET A 28 9.41 -5.78 5.72
C MET A 28 10.62 -5.19 5.00
N ASN A 29 10.66 -3.87 4.79
CA ASN A 29 11.81 -3.23 4.13
C ASN A 29 13.13 -3.54 4.83
N ILE A 30 13.12 -3.51 6.15
CA ILE A 30 14.27 -3.80 7.03
C ILE A 30 14.65 -5.28 6.91
N ILE A 31 13.67 -6.17 7.12
CA ILE A 31 13.88 -7.64 7.15
C ILE A 31 14.34 -8.14 5.77
N ALA A 32 13.72 -7.67 4.68
CA ALA A 32 14.07 -8.08 3.33
C ALA A 32 15.50 -7.70 2.99
N VAL A 33 15.88 -6.43 3.21
CA VAL A 33 17.25 -5.97 2.91
C VAL A 33 18.28 -6.72 3.76
N ALA A 34 17.99 -6.97 5.05
CA ALA A 34 18.87 -7.75 5.90
C ALA A 34 19.05 -9.20 5.40
N SER A 35 17.98 -9.84 4.93
CA SER A 35 18.01 -11.22 4.43
C SER A 35 18.64 -11.33 3.04
N LEU A 36 18.40 -10.36 2.14
CA LEU A 36 19.02 -10.30 0.81
C LEU A 36 20.53 -10.10 0.91
N LYS A 37 21.00 -9.22 1.80
CA LYS A 37 22.44 -9.02 2.06
C LYS A 37 23.13 -10.26 2.64
N LYS A 38 22.38 -11.16 3.28
CA LYS A 38 22.87 -12.47 3.76
C LYS A 38 22.81 -13.57 2.69
N GLY A 39 22.53 -13.22 1.43
CA GLY A 39 22.58 -14.15 0.30
C GLY A 39 21.27 -14.89 0.01
N MET A 40 20.14 -14.45 0.57
CA MET A 40 18.84 -15.02 0.20
C MET A 40 18.48 -14.67 -1.25
N ASN A 41 18.08 -15.66 -2.03
CA ASN A 41 17.64 -15.45 -3.40
C ASN A 41 16.26 -14.76 -3.42
N HIS A 42 16.18 -13.60 -4.09
CA HIS A 42 14.96 -12.79 -4.14
C HIS A 42 13.83 -13.45 -4.95
N TYR A 43 14.14 -14.15 -6.05
CA TYR A 43 13.14 -14.86 -6.85
C TYR A 43 12.41 -15.90 -5.99
N VAL A 44 13.18 -16.69 -5.23
CA VAL A 44 12.64 -17.69 -4.33
C VAL A 44 11.82 -17.05 -3.21
N LEU A 45 12.33 -15.95 -2.60
CA LEU A 45 11.58 -15.20 -1.59
C LEU A 45 10.19 -14.81 -2.10
N VAL A 46 10.10 -14.28 -3.32
CA VAL A 46 8.83 -13.86 -3.93
C VAL A 46 7.87 -15.05 -4.06
N VAL A 47 8.34 -16.21 -4.50
CA VAL A 47 7.49 -17.41 -4.62
C VAL A 47 6.93 -17.80 -3.27
N TYR A 48 7.79 -17.95 -2.26
CA TYR A 48 7.36 -18.38 -0.93
C TYR A 48 6.47 -17.33 -0.25
N ARG A 49 6.78 -16.03 -0.38
CA ARG A 49 5.94 -14.92 0.10
C ARG A 49 4.50 -15.08 -0.38
N ASN A 50 4.32 -15.24 -1.70
CA ASN A 50 2.98 -15.32 -2.29
C ASN A 50 2.30 -16.68 -2.06
N ALA A 51 3.07 -17.77 -2.02
CA ALA A 51 2.54 -19.09 -1.70
C ALA A 51 2.01 -19.17 -0.25
N ILE A 52 2.77 -18.63 0.71
CA ILE A 52 2.35 -18.54 2.12
C ILE A 52 1.11 -17.64 2.22
N ALA A 53 1.12 -16.48 1.57
CA ALA A 53 -0.05 -15.60 1.53
C ALA A 53 -1.29 -16.33 1.03
N ALA A 54 -1.20 -17.04 -0.11
CA ALA A 54 -2.31 -17.81 -0.66
C ALA A 54 -2.78 -18.91 0.30
N ALA A 55 -1.85 -19.68 0.88
CA ALA A 55 -2.17 -20.76 1.82
C ALA A 55 -2.88 -20.24 3.08
N VAL A 56 -2.45 -19.09 3.60
CA VAL A 56 -3.05 -18.47 4.79
C VAL A 56 -4.41 -17.86 4.48
N MET A 57 -4.56 -17.19 3.34
CA MET A 57 -5.81 -16.50 2.98
C MET A 57 -6.90 -17.45 2.45
N ALA A 58 -6.52 -18.55 1.81
CA ALA A 58 -7.45 -19.53 1.24
C ALA A 58 -8.53 -20.06 2.21
N PRO A 59 -8.22 -20.52 3.43
CA PRO A 59 -9.26 -21.00 4.35
C PRO A 59 -10.27 -19.90 4.70
N PHE A 60 -9.83 -18.66 4.90
CA PHE A 60 -10.72 -17.54 5.18
C PHE A 60 -11.60 -17.21 3.96
N ALA A 61 -11.03 -17.20 2.75
CA ALA A 61 -11.80 -17.00 1.53
C ALA A 61 -12.87 -18.10 1.32
N LEU A 62 -12.50 -19.36 1.55
CA LEU A 62 -13.41 -20.50 1.42
C LEU A 62 -14.47 -20.57 2.54
N TRP A 63 -14.18 -19.99 3.71
CA TRP A 63 -15.14 -19.95 4.81
C TRP A 63 -16.11 -18.77 4.68
N PHE A 64 -15.58 -17.55 4.53
CA PHE A 64 -16.36 -16.32 4.58
C PHE A 64 -17.03 -15.94 3.25
N GLU A 65 -16.42 -16.25 2.11
CA GLU A 65 -16.90 -15.76 0.81
C GLU A 65 -17.47 -16.85 -0.12
N ARG A 66 -17.46 -18.12 0.31
CA ARG A 66 -17.91 -19.25 -0.53
C ARG A 66 -19.30 -19.08 -1.15
N LYS A 67 -20.22 -18.41 -0.45
CA LYS A 67 -21.59 -18.17 -0.92
C LYS A 67 -21.76 -16.87 -1.71
N VAL A 68 -20.80 -15.96 -1.63
CA VAL A 68 -20.87 -14.60 -2.22
C VAL A 68 -19.97 -14.48 -3.46
N ARG A 69 -19.09 -15.47 -3.68
CA ARG A 69 -18.10 -15.49 -4.75
C ARG A 69 -18.74 -15.44 -6.14
N PRO A 70 -18.46 -14.40 -6.96
CA PRO A 70 -18.87 -14.36 -8.35
C PRO A 70 -18.17 -15.43 -9.20
N LYS A 71 -18.71 -15.74 -10.37
CA LYS A 71 -18.02 -16.59 -11.34
C LYS A 71 -16.79 -15.84 -11.89
N VAL A 72 -15.66 -16.52 -11.97
CA VAL A 72 -14.46 -15.98 -12.64
C VAL A 72 -14.71 -16.02 -14.14
N THR A 73 -15.05 -14.87 -14.73
CA THR A 73 -15.16 -14.73 -16.18
C THR A 73 -13.76 -14.67 -16.81
N LEU A 74 -13.67 -14.84 -18.13
CA LEU A 74 -12.41 -14.72 -18.86
C LEU A 74 -11.72 -13.37 -18.63
N SER A 75 -12.50 -12.28 -18.59
CA SER A 75 -11.99 -10.94 -18.31
C SER A 75 -11.41 -10.82 -16.90
N VAL A 76 -12.11 -11.34 -15.89
CA VAL A 76 -11.62 -11.36 -14.49
C VAL A 76 -10.37 -12.22 -14.37
N PHE A 77 -10.32 -13.36 -15.06
CA PHE A 77 -9.14 -14.21 -15.09
C PHE A 77 -7.91 -13.46 -15.63
N PHE A 78 -8.01 -12.79 -16.78
CA PHE A 78 -6.90 -11.99 -17.31
C PHE A 78 -6.50 -10.82 -16.40
N LYS A 79 -7.47 -10.19 -15.72
CA LYS A 79 -7.17 -9.19 -14.68
C LYS A 79 -6.38 -9.79 -13.52
N ILE A 80 -6.73 -11.00 -13.05
CA ILE A 80 -5.98 -11.70 -11.99
C ILE A 80 -4.56 -12.05 -12.45
N VAL A 81 -4.40 -12.53 -13.69
CA VAL A 81 -3.07 -12.78 -14.28
C VAL A 81 -2.24 -11.50 -14.32
N LEU A 82 -2.84 -10.39 -14.78
CA LEU A 82 -2.19 -9.09 -14.83
C LEU A 82 -1.82 -8.58 -13.42
N LEU A 83 -2.71 -8.76 -12.44
CA LEU A 83 -2.45 -8.40 -11.04
C LEU A 83 -1.30 -9.22 -10.45
N GLY A 84 -1.27 -10.53 -10.70
CA GLY A 84 -0.19 -11.42 -10.29
C GLY A 84 1.14 -11.08 -10.97
N LEU A 85 1.11 -10.58 -12.21
CA LEU A 85 2.30 -10.13 -12.91
C LEU A 85 2.81 -8.78 -12.41
N LEU A 86 1.91 -7.81 -12.19
CA LEU A 86 2.28 -6.43 -11.85
C LEU A 86 2.92 -6.35 -10.45
N GLU A 87 2.26 -6.84 -9.41
CA GLU A 87 2.83 -6.73 -8.06
C GLU A 87 3.70 -7.96 -7.74
N PRO A 88 3.17 -9.20 -7.64
CA PRO A 88 3.97 -10.32 -7.16
C PRO A 88 5.22 -10.60 -7.97
N VAL A 89 5.17 -10.49 -9.29
CA VAL A 89 6.32 -10.79 -10.15
C VAL A 89 7.18 -9.55 -10.37
N LEU A 90 6.65 -8.53 -11.03
CA LEU A 90 7.47 -7.40 -11.50
C LEU A 90 7.86 -6.47 -10.35
N ASP A 91 6.89 -5.95 -9.59
CA ASP A 91 7.18 -5.04 -8.48
C ASP A 91 8.10 -5.68 -7.45
N GLN A 92 7.75 -6.85 -6.90
CA GLN A 92 8.53 -7.43 -5.81
C GLN A 92 9.98 -7.75 -6.23
N ASN A 93 10.19 -8.30 -7.43
CA ASN A 93 11.55 -8.59 -7.90
C ASN A 93 12.33 -7.30 -8.17
N LEU A 94 11.76 -6.34 -8.91
CA LEU A 94 12.41 -5.04 -9.16
C LEU A 94 12.72 -4.30 -7.86
N TYR A 95 11.80 -4.35 -6.89
CA TYR A 95 11.98 -3.78 -5.57
C TYR A 95 13.16 -4.41 -4.84
N TYR A 96 13.24 -5.74 -4.77
CA TYR A 96 14.32 -6.43 -4.08
C TYR A 96 15.67 -6.24 -4.76
N ILE A 97 15.76 -6.29 -6.09
CA ILE A 97 17.01 -6.03 -6.82
C ILE A 97 17.46 -4.58 -6.58
N GLY A 98 16.54 -3.63 -6.70
CA GLY A 98 16.84 -2.21 -6.54
C GLY A 98 17.20 -1.83 -5.10
N ALA A 99 16.49 -2.37 -4.10
CA ALA A 99 16.78 -2.15 -2.69
C ALA A 99 18.12 -2.79 -2.28
N ASN A 100 18.47 -3.96 -2.82
CA ASN A 100 19.75 -4.61 -2.58
C ASN A 100 20.92 -3.85 -3.24
N SER A 101 20.69 -3.25 -4.42
CA SER A 101 21.70 -2.47 -5.16
C SER A 101 21.87 -1.04 -4.62
N THR A 102 20.96 -0.58 -3.76
CA THR A 102 20.96 0.78 -3.21
C THR A 102 20.93 0.78 -1.68
N SER A 103 19.76 0.99 -1.05
CA SER A 103 19.55 0.96 0.40
C SER A 103 18.06 0.87 0.72
N ALA A 104 17.73 0.45 1.95
CA ALA A 104 16.35 0.42 2.43
C ALA A 104 15.75 1.84 2.48
N GLY A 105 16.53 2.83 2.93
CA GLY A 105 16.09 4.23 2.96
C GLY A 105 15.77 4.82 1.59
N LEU A 106 16.55 4.51 0.55
CA LEU A 106 16.26 4.97 -0.82
C LEU A 106 15.03 4.29 -1.42
N ALA A 107 14.88 2.98 -1.20
CA ALA A 107 13.71 2.24 -1.65
C ALA A 107 12.42 2.81 -1.01
N ALA A 108 12.44 3.02 0.31
CA ALA A 108 11.34 3.63 1.04
C ALA A 108 11.05 5.08 0.59
N ALA A 109 12.08 5.83 0.19
CA ALA A 109 11.93 7.16 -0.38
C ALA A 109 11.18 7.18 -1.71
N LEU A 110 11.55 6.26 -2.62
CA LEU A 110 10.97 6.19 -3.95
C LEU A 110 9.51 5.74 -3.93
N VAL A 111 9.13 4.90 -2.96
CA VAL A 111 7.73 4.46 -2.73
C VAL A 111 6.77 5.64 -2.52
N ASN A 112 7.25 6.82 -2.12
CA ASN A 112 6.43 8.03 -2.00
C ASN A 112 5.92 8.59 -3.32
N ILE A 113 6.47 8.15 -4.46
CA ILE A 113 5.99 8.55 -5.78
C ILE A 113 4.74 7.77 -6.20
N ILE A 114 4.44 6.63 -5.56
CA ILE A 114 3.31 5.75 -5.90
C ILE A 114 1.96 6.51 -5.93
N PRO A 115 1.60 7.36 -4.94
CA PRO A 115 0.35 8.12 -4.99
C PRO A 115 0.26 9.02 -6.22
N SER A 116 1.38 9.67 -6.58
CA SER A 116 1.48 10.54 -7.75
C SER A 116 1.30 9.75 -9.06
N ILE A 117 2.00 8.63 -9.22
CA ILE A 117 1.86 7.77 -10.40
C ILE A 117 0.44 7.18 -10.49
N THR A 118 -0.10 6.71 -9.36
CA THR A 118 -1.47 6.17 -9.29
C THR A 118 -2.50 7.23 -9.66
N PHE A 119 -2.33 8.48 -9.20
CA PHE A 119 -3.19 9.58 -9.61
C PHE A 119 -3.14 9.82 -11.13
N VAL A 120 -1.94 9.85 -11.72
CA VAL A 120 -1.78 9.98 -13.18
C VAL A 120 -2.46 8.84 -13.94
N PHE A 121 -2.29 7.58 -13.51
CA PHE A 121 -2.99 6.45 -14.12
C PHE A 121 -4.52 6.55 -13.96
N ALA A 122 -5.00 6.98 -12.79
CA ALA A 122 -6.42 7.21 -12.57
C ALA A 122 -7.00 8.29 -13.49
N LEU A 123 -6.23 9.33 -13.83
CA LEU A 123 -6.62 10.33 -14.83
C LEU A 123 -6.67 9.76 -16.24
N ILE A 124 -5.62 9.05 -16.66
CA ILE A 124 -5.53 8.43 -18.00
C ILE A 124 -6.69 7.47 -18.23
N LEU A 125 -7.02 6.66 -17.23
CA LEU A 125 -8.09 5.67 -17.27
C LEU A 125 -9.46 6.25 -16.92
N ARG A 126 -9.57 7.59 -16.75
CA ARG A 126 -10.80 8.32 -16.42
C ARG A 126 -11.52 7.82 -15.16
N MET A 127 -10.78 7.21 -14.24
CA MET A 127 -11.26 6.82 -12.91
C MET A 127 -11.37 8.03 -11.98
N GLU A 128 -10.61 9.10 -12.25
CA GLU A 128 -10.72 10.38 -11.56
C GLU A 128 -11.04 11.50 -12.56
N LYS A 129 -11.94 12.41 -12.20
CA LYS A 129 -12.28 13.60 -13.00
C LYS A 129 -11.69 14.85 -12.34
N VAL A 130 -10.91 15.61 -13.10
CA VAL A 130 -10.28 16.85 -12.63
C VAL A 130 -10.92 18.03 -13.34
N LYS A 131 -11.57 18.90 -12.58
CA LYS A 131 -12.05 20.21 -13.06
C LYS A 131 -10.98 21.25 -12.77
N LEU A 132 -10.18 21.66 -13.75
CA LEU A 132 -8.99 22.52 -13.55
C LEU A 132 -9.28 23.87 -12.89
N GLU A 133 -10.51 24.36 -13.00
CA GLU A 133 -10.97 25.60 -12.36
C GLU A 133 -11.26 25.44 -10.85
N SER A 134 -11.39 24.20 -10.36
CA SER A 134 -11.59 23.94 -8.94
C SER A 134 -10.28 24.03 -8.16
N ARG A 135 -10.30 24.80 -7.06
CA ARG A 135 -9.17 24.88 -6.11
C ARG A 135 -8.75 23.51 -5.57
N HIS A 136 -9.65 22.54 -5.50
CA HIS A 136 -9.35 21.18 -5.04
C HIS A 136 -8.60 20.37 -6.10
N SER A 137 -8.99 20.48 -7.36
CA SER A 137 -8.27 19.89 -8.49
C SER A 137 -6.85 20.45 -8.59
N GLN A 138 -6.71 21.77 -8.41
CA GLN A 138 -5.41 22.43 -8.39
C GLN A 138 -4.54 21.93 -7.22
N ALA A 139 -5.12 21.75 -6.04
CA ALA A 139 -4.42 21.16 -4.89
C ALA A 139 -3.91 19.73 -5.16
N LYS A 140 -4.70 18.89 -5.84
CA LYS A 140 -4.28 17.53 -6.26
C LYS A 140 -3.07 17.57 -7.20
N ILE A 141 -3.11 18.42 -8.22
CA ILE A 141 -2.01 18.56 -9.20
C ILE A 141 -0.76 19.14 -8.52
N ALA A 142 -0.92 20.22 -7.76
CA ALA A 142 0.18 20.85 -7.04
C ALA A 142 0.81 19.89 -6.03
N GLY A 143 -0.02 19.17 -5.24
CA GLY A 143 0.45 18.15 -4.30
C GLY A 143 1.23 17.01 -4.98
N THR A 144 0.76 16.57 -6.15
CA THR A 144 1.46 15.58 -7.00
C THR A 144 2.85 16.09 -7.40
N LEU A 145 2.94 17.32 -7.93
CA LEU A 145 4.19 17.94 -8.37
C LEU A 145 5.17 18.14 -7.20
N VAL A 146 4.68 18.63 -6.07
CA VAL A 146 5.48 18.84 -4.85
C VAL A 146 6.02 17.51 -4.32
N THR A 147 5.24 16.44 -4.35
CA THR A 147 5.68 15.10 -3.91
C THR A 147 6.80 14.55 -4.80
N VAL A 148 6.66 14.72 -6.12
CA VAL A 148 7.70 14.34 -7.09
C VAL A 148 8.97 15.17 -6.86
N ALA A 149 8.84 16.49 -6.70
CA ALA A 149 9.95 17.38 -6.42
C ALA A 149 10.68 17.02 -5.11
N GLY A 150 9.94 16.73 -4.04
CA GLY A 150 10.49 16.27 -2.76
C GLY A 150 11.25 14.95 -2.88
N THR A 151 10.74 14.00 -3.67
CA THR A 151 11.41 12.73 -3.96
C THR A 151 12.71 12.94 -4.74
N VAL A 152 12.69 13.76 -5.79
CA VAL A 152 13.89 14.09 -6.58
C VAL A 152 14.94 14.79 -5.72
N LEU A 153 14.54 15.76 -4.89
CA LEU A 153 15.43 16.42 -3.94
C LEU A 153 16.08 15.40 -3.00
N MET A 154 15.29 14.49 -2.44
CA MET A 154 15.78 13.49 -1.51
C MET A 154 16.87 12.58 -2.10
N ILE A 155 16.77 12.29 -3.40
CA ILE A 155 17.69 11.42 -4.14
C ILE A 155 18.97 12.17 -4.50
N LEU A 156 18.83 13.39 -5.02
CA LEU A 156 19.94 14.15 -5.59
C LEU A 156 20.70 14.95 -4.53
N TYR A 157 20.01 15.45 -3.52
CA TYR A 157 20.60 16.23 -2.44
C TYR A 157 20.83 15.34 -1.22
N LYS A 158 22.10 15.03 -0.93
CA LYS A 158 22.45 14.30 0.29
C LYS A 158 22.53 15.25 1.49
N GLY A 159 23.24 16.37 1.38
CA GLY A 159 23.50 17.28 2.50
C GLY A 159 24.38 16.63 3.59
N PRO A 160 24.68 17.35 4.70
CA PRO A 160 25.43 16.79 5.82
C PRO A 160 24.67 15.64 6.50
N VAL A 161 25.42 14.69 7.07
CA VAL A 161 24.86 13.63 7.93
C VAL A 161 24.40 14.27 9.23
N LEU A 162 23.17 13.96 9.65
CA LEU A 162 22.58 14.43 10.89
C LEU A 162 22.73 13.34 11.95
N ASP A 163 23.58 13.59 12.94
CA ASP A 163 23.81 12.67 14.06
C ASP A 163 22.69 12.81 15.09
N PHE A 164 21.64 12.00 14.96
CA PHE A 164 20.54 11.93 15.92
C PHE A 164 20.80 10.96 17.10
N THR A 165 21.89 10.19 17.05
CA THR A 165 22.26 9.25 18.11
C THR A 165 23.67 9.52 18.62
N SER A 166 23.81 9.74 19.92
CA SER A 166 25.09 9.99 20.57
C SER A 166 25.88 8.66 20.71
N SER A 167 26.44 8.15 19.62
CA SER A 167 27.28 6.94 19.62
C SER A 167 28.43 7.04 18.61
N LYS A 168 29.54 7.57 19.11
CA LYS A 168 30.97 7.55 18.70
C LYS A 168 31.40 6.73 17.46
N GLY A 169 32.25 7.35 16.62
CA GLY A 169 33.33 6.69 15.84
C GLY A 169 33.64 7.30 14.46
N PRO A 170 34.86 7.82 14.17
CA PRO A 170 35.22 8.39 12.86
C PRO A 170 35.40 7.37 11.71
N SER A 171 35.31 6.07 11.98
CA SER A 171 35.78 4.99 11.10
C SER A 171 34.73 4.41 10.14
N HIS A 172 33.42 4.67 10.32
CA HIS A 172 32.37 4.22 9.37
C HIS A 172 32.07 5.22 8.24
N ARG A 173 32.70 6.41 8.27
CA ARG A 173 32.42 7.56 7.39
C ARG A 173 32.75 7.35 5.90
N ARG A 174 33.43 6.26 5.53
CA ARG A 174 33.88 6.00 4.14
C ARG A 174 33.06 4.95 3.38
N SER A 175 32.30 4.08 4.05
CA SER A 175 31.60 2.98 3.36
C SER A 175 30.23 3.38 2.78
N ALA A 176 29.49 4.29 3.42
CA ALA A 176 28.19 4.74 2.91
C ALA A 176 28.32 5.66 1.67
N ALA A 177 29.39 6.45 1.60
CA ALA A 177 29.67 7.29 0.44
C ALA A 177 30.13 6.47 -0.78
N ALA A 178 30.91 5.41 -0.58
CA ALA A 178 31.38 4.54 -1.66
C ALA A 178 30.26 3.70 -2.30
N ALA A 179 29.28 3.23 -1.52
CA ALA A 179 28.14 2.44 -2.03
C ALA A 179 27.22 3.24 -2.98
N ALA A 180 27.19 4.57 -2.85
CA ALA A 180 26.34 5.45 -3.65
C ALA A 180 27.06 6.05 -4.88
N SER A 181 28.26 5.59 -5.22
CA SER A 181 29.11 6.17 -6.27
C SER A 181 29.40 5.19 -7.44
N GLY A 182 28.85 3.98 -7.41
CA GLY A 182 29.04 2.96 -8.46
C GLY A 182 27.88 2.89 -9.46
N SER A 183 28.13 2.38 -10.67
CA SER A 183 27.11 2.24 -11.73
C SER A 183 25.89 1.40 -11.32
N GLY A 184 26.03 0.53 -10.32
CA GLY A 184 24.95 -0.26 -9.73
C GLY A 184 23.88 0.57 -9.00
N TRP A 185 24.23 1.74 -8.46
CA TRP A 185 23.26 2.60 -7.74
C TRP A 185 22.22 3.21 -8.68
N LEU A 186 22.65 3.65 -9.88
CA LEU A 186 21.75 4.19 -10.89
C LEU A 186 20.81 3.12 -11.43
N LYS A 187 21.34 1.93 -11.73
CA LYS A 187 20.54 0.77 -12.14
C LYS A 187 19.48 0.41 -11.09
N GLY A 188 19.88 0.33 -9.82
CA GLY A 188 18.95 0.04 -8.72
C GLY A 188 17.87 1.10 -8.52
N THR A 189 18.18 2.37 -8.82
CA THR A 189 17.18 3.46 -8.79
C THR A 189 16.14 3.29 -9.90
N PHE A 190 16.55 2.92 -11.12
CA PHE A 190 15.62 2.62 -12.21
C PHE A 190 14.75 1.39 -11.93
N GLU A 191 15.31 0.36 -11.30
CA GLU A 191 14.55 -0.81 -10.87
C GLU A 191 13.49 -0.43 -9.83
N LEU A 192 13.83 0.39 -8.83
CA LEU A 192 12.87 0.90 -7.85
C LEU A 192 11.77 1.78 -8.47
N LEU A 193 12.10 2.63 -9.44
CA LEU A 193 11.10 3.40 -10.20
C LEU A 193 10.17 2.49 -11.01
N GLY A 194 10.72 1.44 -11.62
CA GLY A 194 9.96 0.40 -12.31
C GLY A 194 9.01 -0.32 -11.36
N SER A 195 9.48 -0.69 -10.16
CA SER A 195 8.66 -1.27 -9.09
C SER A 195 7.51 -0.33 -8.70
N CYS A 196 7.79 0.93 -8.37
CA CYS A 196 6.75 1.91 -8.01
C CYS A 196 5.69 2.05 -9.11
N THR A 197 6.10 2.01 -10.38
CA THR A 197 5.19 2.07 -11.52
C THR A 197 4.31 0.83 -11.60
N CYS A 198 4.88 -0.36 -11.42
CA CYS A 198 4.14 -1.63 -11.40
C CYS A 198 3.15 -1.68 -10.24
N TRP A 199 3.54 -1.24 -9.04
CA TRP A 199 2.67 -1.20 -7.87
C TRP A 199 1.52 -0.19 -8.05
N SER A 200 1.80 0.99 -8.62
CA SER A 200 0.75 1.95 -8.99
C SER A 200 -0.26 1.38 -9.99
N ALA A 201 0.21 0.66 -11.01
CA ALA A 201 -0.65 -0.02 -11.98
C ALA A 201 -1.48 -1.13 -11.31
N PHE A 202 -0.88 -1.89 -10.38
CA PHE A 202 -1.57 -2.91 -9.60
C PHE A 202 -2.77 -2.33 -8.86
N TYR A 203 -2.62 -1.20 -8.14
CA TYR A 203 -3.75 -0.56 -7.43
C TYR A 203 -4.91 -0.22 -8.38
N ILE A 204 -4.60 0.28 -9.57
CA ILE A 204 -5.62 0.65 -10.56
C ILE A 204 -6.35 -0.58 -11.11
N VAL A 205 -5.60 -1.62 -11.50
CA VAL A 205 -6.20 -2.86 -11.99
C VAL A 205 -6.99 -3.54 -10.86
N GLN A 206 -6.52 -3.47 -9.60
CA GLN A 206 -7.16 -4.10 -8.46
C GLN A 206 -8.49 -3.41 -8.15
N ALA A 207 -8.54 -2.07 -8.17
CA ALA A 207 -9.78 -1.31 -8.06
C ALA A 207 -10.80 -1.75 -9.13
N SER A 208 -10.39 -1.76 -10.41
CA SER A 208 -11.27 -2.20 -11.51
C SER A 208 -11.66 -3.68 -11.44
N THR A 209 -10.86 -4.53 -10.78
CA THR A 209 -11.17 -5.94 -10.61
C THR A 209 -12.17 -6.16 -9.50
N LEU A 210 -12.08 -5.39 -8.40
CA LEU A 210 -13.02 -5.43 -7.29
C LEU A 210 -14.43 -5.01 -7.68
N ASP A 211 -14.58 -4.13 -8.69
CA ASP A 211 -15.89 -3.80 -9.26
C ASP A 211 -16.53 -5.01 -9.97
N ALA A 212 -15.74 -5.82 -10.67
CA ALA A 212 -16.22 -7.00 -11.41
C ALA A 212 -16.26 -8.27 -10.54
N TYR A 213 -15.46 -8.32 -9.47
CA TYR A 213 -15.30 -9.45 -8.58
C TYR A 213 -15.23 -8.98 -7.12
N PRO A 214 -16.37 -8.58 -6.52
CA PRO A 214 -16.44 -7.97 -5.18
C PRO A 214 -16.30 -8.99 -4.03
N ALA A 215 -15.22 -9.78 -4.06
CA ALA A 215 -14.87 -10.77 -3.03
C ALA A 215 -13.38 -10.63 -2.70
N GLU A 216 -13.06 -9.82 -1.69
CA GLU A 216 -11.73 -9.30 -1.39
C GLU A 216 -10.75 -10.39 -0.91
N LEU A 217 -11.19 -11.31 -0.05
CA LEU A 217 -10.35 -12.43 0.42
C LEU A 217 -10.06 -13.40 -0.72
N SER A 218 -11.07 -13.69 -1.53
CA SER A 218 -10.98 -14.55 -2.71
C SER A 218 -10.07 -13.95 -3.75
N LEU A 219 -10.24 -12.66 -4.06
CA LEU A 219 -9.39 -11.97 -5.02
C LEU A 219 -7.93 -11.96 -4.53
N THR A 220 -7.71 -11.67 -3.25
CA THR A 220 -6.37 -11.72 -2.63
C THR A 220 -5.75 -13.10 -2.79
N THR A 221 -6.50 -14.16 -2.44
CA THR A 221 -6.02 -15.55 -2.59
C THR A 221 -5.67 -15.84 -4.04
N LEU A 222 -6.52 -15.44 -5.00
CA LEU A 222 -6.29 -15.67 -6.42
C LEU A 222 -5.07 -14.90 -6.96
N ILE A 223 -4.89 -13.63 -6.55
CA ILE A 223 -3.71 -12.82 -6.90
C ILE A 223 -2.45 -13.49 -6.35
N CYS A 224 -2.44 -13.87 -5.07
CA CYS A 224 -1.28 -14.51 -4.45
C CYS A 224 -0.97 -15.89 -5.05
N SER A 225 -1.99 -16.71 -5.35
CA SER A 225 -1.80 -18.00 -6.02
C SER A 225 -1.23 -17.82 -7.43
N MET A 226 -1.77 -16.89 -8.20
CA MET A 226 -1.29 -16.59 -9.55
C MET A 226 0.11 -15.99 -9.52
N GLY A 227 0.38 -15.09 -8.58
CA GLY A 227 1.69 -14.50 -8.33
C GLY A 227 2.73 -15.56 -7.97
N ALA A 228 2.41 -16.49 -7.06
CA ALA A 228 3.30 -17.60 -6.72
C ALA A 228 3.60 -18.49 -7.93
N LEU A 229 2.58 -18.79 -8.75
CA LEU A 229 2.74 -19.60 -9.97
C LEU A 229 3.63 -18.91 -11.00
N LEU A 230 3.36 -17.64 -11.32
CA LEU A 230 4.13 -16.87 -12.29
C LEU A 230 5.56 -16.63 -11.80
N SER A 231 5.74 -16.28 -10.52
CA SER A 231 7.06 -16.11 -9.93
C SER A 231 7.84 -17.42 -9.89
N ALA A 232 7.18 -18.57 -9.69
CA ALA A 232 7.84 -19.86 -9.77
C ALA A 232 8.35 -20.13 -11.19
N ALA A 233 7.53 -19.86 -12.21
CA ALA A 233 7.95 -19.98 -13.61
C ALA A 233 9.14 -19.06 -13.93
N VAL A 234 9.12 -17.80 -13.49
CA VAL A 234 10.24 -16.87 -13.63
C VAL A 234 11.48 -17.39 -12.91
N THR A 235 11.34 -17.87 -11.67
CA THR A 235 12.46 -18.42 -10.89
C THR A 235 13.10 -19.61 -11.59
N LEU A 236 12.29 -20.54 -12.11
CA LEU A 236 12.78 -21.70 -12.87
C LEU A 236 13.55 -21.29 -14.13
N VAL A 237 13.15 -20.20 -14.78
CA VAL A 237 13.81 -19.67 -15.98
C VAL A 237 15.08 -18.89 -15.66
N MET A 238 15.08 -18.10 -14.58
CA MET A 238 16.22 -17.24 -14.21
C MET A 238 17.33 -18.00 -13.50
N GLU A 239 16.99 -19.02 -12.71
CA GLU A 239 17.93 -19.75 -11.87
C GLU A 239 18.13 -21.20 -12.36
N ARG A 240 18.03 -21.39 -13.68
CA ARG A 240 18.15 -22.69 -14.35
C ARG A 240 19.35 -23.47 -13.83
N GLY A 241 19.10 -24.70 -13.37
CA GLY A 241 20.15 -25.63 -12.97
C GLY A 241 20.65 -25.52 -11.52
N ASN A 242 20.04 -24.66 -10.67
CA ASN A 242 20.42 -24.57 -9.25
C ASN A 242 19.25 -24.89 -8.31
N PRO A 243 18.89 -26.17 -8.09
CA PRO A 243 17.77 -26.54 -7.22
C PRO A 243 18.00 -26.15 -5.75
N LYS A 244 19.26 -25.90 -5.33
CA LYS A 244 19.59 -25.56 -3.94
C LYS A 244 18.99 -24.22 -3.49
N ILE A 245 18.72 -23.30 -4.41
CA ILE A 245 18.12 -22.00 -4.10
C ILE A 245 16.73 -22.14 -3.45
N TRP A 246 16.00 -23.20 -3.78
CA TRP A 246 14.65 -23.47 -3.29
C TRP A 246 14.65 -23.93 -1.84
N SER A 247 15.80 -24.35 -1.32
CA SER A 247 15.98 -24.75 0.06
C SER A 247 16.01 -23.53 0.97
N ILE A 248 14.87 -23.24 1.58
CA ILE A 248 14.76 -22.27 2.67
C ILE A 248 15.01 -23.00 3.99
N GLY A 249 16.06 -22.59 4.71
CA GLY A 249 16.35 -23.11 6.04
C GLY A 249 15.40 -22.56 7.11
N TRP A 250 15.35 -23.22 8.27
CA TRP A 250 14.63 -22.77 9.47
C TRP A 250 15.38 -21.62 10.16
N ASP A 251 15.54 -20.52 9.44
CA ASP A 251 16.29 -19.34 9.87
C ASP A 251 15.56 -18.05 9.47
N MET A 252 16.28 -16.93 9.48
CA MET A 252 15.75 -15.62 9.08
C MET A 252 15.12 -15.62 7.67
N ARG A 253 15.53 -16.51 6.77
CA ARG A 253 14.93 -16.65 5.42
C ARG A 253 13.49 -17.12 5.48
N LEU A 254 13.20 -18.15 6.29
CA LEU A 254 11.83 -18.62 6.50
C LEU A 254 10.98 -17.55 7.20
N PHE A 255 11.53 -16.90 8.24
CA PHE A 255 10.85 -15.79 8.90
C PHE A 255 10.52 -14.65 7.94
N THR A 256 11.46 -14.27 7.06
CA THR A 256 11.25 -13.23 6.04
C THR A 256 10.13 -13.63 5.08
N ALA A 257 10.14 -14.86 4.58
CA ALA A 257 9.10 -15.37 3.69
C ALA A 257 7.72 -15.41 4.38
N ALA A 258 7.66 -15.87 5.63
CA ALA A 258 6.42 -15.98 6.39
C ALA A 258 5.84 -14.60 6.76
N TYR A 259 6.65 -13.72 7.35
CA TYR A 259 6.25 -12.37 7.70
C TYR A 259 5.76 -11.59 6.48
N SER A 260 6.55 -11.61 5.40
CA SER A 260 6.18 -10.90 4.17
C SER A 260 4.95 -11.48 3.48
N GLY A 261 4.80 -12.81 3.50
CA GLY A 261 3.63 -13.46 2.93
C GLY A 261 2.36 -13.14 3.69
N ILE A 262 2.38 -13.31 5.01
CA ILE A 262 1.20 -13.10 5.86
C ILE A 262 0.84 -11.61 5.91
N VAL A 263 1.79 -10.75 6.27
CA VAL A 263 1.51 -9.34 6.55
C VAL A 263 1.45 -8.51 5.26
N CYS A 264 2.48 -8.62 4.40
CA CYS A 264 2.66 -7.71 3.27
C CYS A 264 1.98 -8.14 1.97
N SER A 265 1.54 -9.39 1.85
CA SER A 265 0.76 -9.86 0.69
C SER A 265 -0.65 -10.27 1.12
N GLY A 266 -0.80 -11.20 2.06
CA GLY A 266 -2.10 -11.71 2.49
C GLY A 266 -2.98 -10.63 3.13
N ILE A 267 -2.59 -10.15 4.32
CA ILE A 267 -3.33 -9.11 5.04
C ILE A 267 -3.35 -7.82 4.23
N ALA A 268 -2.21 -7.41 3.65
CA ALA A 268 -2.10 -6.17 2.89
C ALA A 268 -3.06 -6.10 1.71
N TYR A 269 -3.04 -7.06 0.78
CA TYR A 269 -3.90 -6.97 -0.40
C TYR A 269 -5.38 -7.05 -0.02
N TYR A 270 -5.71 -7.84 1.00
CA TYR A 270 -7.07 -7.91 1.50
C TYR A 270 -7.54 -6.56 2.07
N VAL A 271 -6.79 -6.02 3.03
CA VAL A 271 -7.08 -4.74 3.67
C VAL A 271 -7.11 -3.61 2.65
N GLN A 272 -6.12 -3.53 1.77
CA GLN A 272 -6.06 -2.56 0.69
C GLN A 272 -7.26 -2.70 -0.23
N GLY A 273 -7.66 -3.92 -0.60
CA GLY A 273 -8.84 -4.17 -1.42
C GLY A 273 -10.13 -3.68 -0.76
N VAL A 274 -10.31 -3.95 0.54
CA VAL A 274 -11.46 -3.47 1.31
C VAL A 274 -11.51 -1.94 1.33
N VAL A 275 -10.41 -1.28 1.71
CA VAL A 275 -10.33 0.18 1.78
C VAL A 275 -10.46 0.82 0.39
N MET A 276 -9.92 0.17 -0.64
CA MET A 276 -9.99 0.65 -2.02
C MET A 276 -11.41 0.63 -2.58
N LYS A 277 -12.21 -0.39 -2.24
CA LYS A 277 -13.62 -0.45 -2.61
C LYS A 277 -14.43 0.65 -1.92
N GLU A 278 -14.08 1.01 -0.68
CA GLU A 278 -14.76 2.06 0.08
C GLU A 278 -14.35 3.49 -0.32
N ARG A 279 -13.05 3.73 -0.51
CA ARG A 279 -12.46 5.09 -0.61
C ARG A 279 -11.66 5.33 -1.91
N GLY A 280 -11.49 4.32 -2.75
CA GLY A 280 -10.78 4.38 -4.02
C GLY A 280 -9.25 4.18 -3.93
N PRO A 281 -8.60 3.92 -5.06
CA PRO A 281 -7.17 3.56 -5.11
C PRO A 281 -6.23 4.68 -4.65
N VAL A 282 -6.55 5.94 -4.97
CA VAL A 282 -5.71 7.10 -4.58
C VAL A 282 -5.74 7.32 -3.06
N PHE A 283 -6.85 6.99 -2.39
CA PHE A 283 -6.91 7.08 -0.92
C PHE A 283 -5.96 6.08 -0.27
N VAL A 284 -5.97 4.83 -0.76
CA VAL A 284 -5.09 3.77 -0.26
C VAL A 284 -3.62 4.14 -0.43
N THR A 285 -3.23 4.60 -1.62
CA THR A 285 -1.82 4.91 -1.89
C THR A 285 -1.30 6.09 -1.08
N ALA A 286 -2.15 7.06 -0.73
CA ALA A 286 -1.76 8.24 0.05
C ALA A 286 -1.16 7.93 1.44
N PHE A 287 -1.30 6.70 1.94
CA PHE A 287 -0.68 6.25 3.20
C PHE A 287 0.75 5.70 3.03
N ASN A 288 1.17 5.30 1.83
CA ASN A 288 2.53 4.77 1.57
C ASN A 288 3.66 5.62 2.18
N PRO A 289 3.54 6.94 2.27
CA PRO A 289 4.58 7.79 2.84
C PRO A 289 4.79 7.64 4.35
N LEU A 290 3.82 7.08 5.07
CA LEU A 290 4.04 6.68 6.46
C LEU A 290 5.04 5.52 6.56
N CYS A 291 5.03 4.59 5.60
CA CYS A 291 6.02 3.50 5.57
C CYS A 291 7.44 4.05 5.45
N MET A 292 7.65 5.13 4.69
CA MET A 292 8.95 5.81 4.60
C MET A 292 9.40 6.39 5.94
N ILE A 293 8.50 7.07 6.65
CA ILE A 293 8.80 7.66 7.96
C ILE A 293 9.22 6.55 8.94
N PHE A 294 8.42 5.48 9.05
CA PHE A 294 8.75 4.36 9.92
C PHE A 294 10.04 3.64 9.49
N THR A 295 10.26 3.45 8.19
CA THR A 295 11.45 2.75 7.67
C THR A 295 12.71 3.55 7.93
N THR A 296 12.64 4.87 7.83
CA THR A 296 13.78 5.76 8.12
C THR A 296 14.17 5.70 9.60
N VAL A 297 13.18 5.74 10.50
CA VAL A 297 13.40 5.61 11.95
C VAL A 297 13.94 4.22 12.30
N MET A 298 13.33 3.16 11.79
CA MET A 298 13.72 1.79 12.09
C MET A 298 15.07 1.44 11.45
N GLY A 299 15.36 1.98 10.26
CA GLY A 299 16.62 1.77 9.53
C GLY A 299 17.81 2.46 10.19
N SER A 300 17.62 3.66 10.75
CA SER A 300 18.68 4.32 11.51
C SER A 300 19.01 3.57 12.81
N ILE A 301 18.01 3.01 13.50
CA ILE A 301 18.21 2.24 14.73
C ILE A 301 18.81 0.86 14.45
N ILE A 302 18.25 0.11 13.49
CA ILE A 302 18.57 -1.32 13.28
C ILE A 302 19.73 -1.51 12.31
N LEU A 303 19.70 -0.83 11.15
CA LEU A 303 20.75 -0.96 10.12
C LEU A 303 21.89 0.04 10.28
N LYS A 304 21.80 0.97 11.23
CA LYS A 304 22.74 2.08 11.43
C LYS A 304 22.95 2.89 10.14
N GLU A 305 21.86 3.11 9.39
CA GLU A 305 21.90 3.95 8.20
C GLU A 305 22.00 5.43 8.60
N ASP A 306 22.95 6.14 8.00
CA ASP A 306 23.12 7.58 8.18
C ASP A 306 21.91 8.35 7.62
N VAL A 307 21.31 9.20 8.45
CA VAL A 307 20.23 10.11 8.03
C VAL A 307 20.86 11.42 7.57
N THR A 308 20.69 11.77 6.31
CA THR A 308 21.27 12.99 5.74
C THR A 308 20.25 14.13 5.72
N LEU A 309 20.71 15.38 5.76
CA LEU A 309 19.83 16.55 5.76
C LEU A 309 18.86 16.57 4.58
N GLY A 310 19.34 16.20 3.39
CA GLY A 310 18.48 16.14 2.22
C GLY A 310 17.40 15.06 2.29
N ARG A 311 17.64 13.97 3.04
CA ARG A 311 16.60 12.97 3.34
C ARG A 311 15.48 13.55 4.19
N VAL A 312 15.84 14.35 5.20
CA VAL A 312 14.87 14.99 6.11
C VAL A 312 14.06 16.07 5.39
N ILE A 313 14.72 16.96 4.64
CA ILE A 313 14.05 18.02 3.89
C ILE A 313 13.14 17.42 2.81
N GLY A 314 13.64 16.43 2.05
CA GLY A 314 12.86 15.72 1.05
C GLY A 314 11.61 15.07 1.65
N ALA A 315 11.73 14.39 2.79
CA ALA A 315 10.61 13.80 3.51
C ALA A 315 9.57 14.86 3.95
N ALA A 316 9.99 16.02 4.46
CA ALA A 316 9.08 17.09 4.86
C ALA A 316 8.29 17.65 3.65
N ILE A 317 8.95 17.83 2.50
CA ILE A 317 8.31 18.27 1.25
C ILE A 317 7.31 17.23 0.76
N ILE A 318 7.66 15.94 0.80
CA ILE A 318 6.78 14.82 0.45
C ILE A 318 5.51 14.85 1.31
N VAL A 319 5.65 14.91 2.64
CA VAL A 319 4.51 14.99 3.58
C VAL A 319 3.59 16.17 3.26
N THR A 320 4.18 17.34 2.95
CA THR A 320 3.43 18.55 2.57
C THR A 320 2.66 18.36 1.26
N GLY A 321 3.31 17.80 0.23
CA GLY A 321 2.70 17.53 -1.08
C GLY A 321 1.53 16.54 -0.98
N LEU A 322 1.70 15.48 -0.21
CA LEU A 322 0.67 14.48 0.02
C LEU A 322 -0.51 15.03 0.81
N TYR A 323 -0.26 15.84 1.84
CA TYR A 323 -1.33 16.50 2.58
C TYR A 323 -2.20 17.35 1.65
N SER A 324 -1.57 18.12 0.76
CA SER A 324 -2.29 18.91 -0.25
C SER A 324 -3.12 18.03 -1.20
N LEU A 325 -2.55 16.90 -1.65
CA LEU A 325 -3.23 15.92 -2.51
C LEU A 325 -4.44 15.27 -1.82
N ILE A 326 -4.27 14.81 -0.58
CA ILE A 326 -5.33 14.20 0.23
C ILE A 326 -6.43 15.22 0.53
N TRP A 327 -6.04 16.45 0.91
CA TRP A 327 -6.99 17.53 1.16
C TRP A 327 -7.83 17.82 -0.08
N GLY A 328 -7.19 17.88 -1.25
CA GLY A 328 -7.89 17.99 -2.54
C GLY A 328 -8.87 16.85 -2.82
N LYS A 329 -8.59 15.63 -2.35
CA LYS A 329 -9.46 14.44 -2.51
C LYS A 329 -10.59 14.35 -1.48
N SER A 330 -10.37 14.84 -0.27
CA SER A 330 -11.33 14.74 0.85
C SER A 330 -12.69 15.38 0.57
N LYS A 331 -12.78 16.26 -0.43
CA LYS A 331 -13.99 16.99 -0.82
C LYS A 331 -14.57 16.56 -2.18
N ASP A 332 -14.14 15.42 -2.72
CA ASP A 332 -14.78 14.86 -3.91
C ASP A 332 -16.16 14.27 -3.59
N PRO A 333 -17.16 14.42 -4.49
CA PRO A 333 -18.52 13.90 -4.28
C PRO A 333 -18.58 12.37 -4.00
N SER A 334 -17.63 11.59 -4.51
CA SER A 334 -17.53 10.15 -4.29
C SER A 334 -17.13 9.80 -2.84
N THR A 335 -16.32 10.62 -2.20
CA THR A 335 -15.94 10.50 -0.77
C THR A 335 -17.14 10.84 0.11
N THR A 336 -17.93 11.84 -0.27
CA THR A 336 -19.14 12.25 0.46
C THR A 336 -20.28 11.23 0.34
N LEU A 337 -20.50 10.65 -0.85
CA LEU A 337 -21.51 9.61 -1.08
C LEU A 337 -21.20 8.26 -0.39
N SER A 338 -19.90 7.94 -0.21
CA SER A 338 -19.49 6.78 0.59
C SER A 338 -19.66 7.03 2.09
N GLU A 339 -19.42 8.26 2.56
CA GLU A 339 -19.71 8.68 3.93
C GLU A 339 -21.21 8.66 4.25
N GLU A 340 -22.06 9.19 3.37
CA GLU A 340 -23.52 9.16 3.53
C GLU A 340 -24.10 7.73 3.51
N ARG A 341 -23.53 6.83 2.69
CA ARG A 341 -23.94 5.42 2.65
C ARG A 341 -23.58 4.69 3.93
N ASN A 342 -22.40 4.97 4.47
CA ASN A 342 -21.95 4.39 5.75
C ASN A 342 -22.75 4.96 6.94
N GLU A 343 -23.25 6.20 6.86
CA GLU A 343 -24.21 6.74 7.84
C GLU A 343 -25.58 6.07 7.74
N LYS A 344 -26.07 5.75 6.53
CA LYS A 344 -27.36 5.06 6.33
C LYS A 344 -27.35 3.57 6.70
N MET A 345 -26.18 2.92 6.72
CA MET A 345 -26.00 1.52 7.11
C MET A 345 -25.77 1.32 8.62
N ALA A 346 -25.55 2.40 9.39
CA ALA A 346 -25.64 2.32 10.83
C ALA A 346 -27.11 2.02 11.21
N PRO A 347 -27.39 1.08 12.14
CA PRO A 347 -28.77 0.77 12.49
C PRO A 347 -29.41 2.01 13.12
N ASN A 348 -30.24 2.70 12.35
CA ASN A 348 -31.24 3.62 12.88
C ASN A 348 -32.24 2.77 13.66
N LEU A 349 -31.93 2.51 14.94
CA LEU A 349 -32.90 1.96 15.87
C LEU A 349 -34.07 2.93 15.92
N PRO A 350 -35.31 2.49 15.61
CA PRO A 350 -36.48 3.32 15.85
C PRO A 350 -36.53 3.58 17.36
N VAL A 351 -36.49 4.85 17.75
CA VAL A 351 -36.79 5.26 19.12
C VAL A 351 -38.24 4.83 19.38
N SER A 352 -38.40 3.73 20.10
CA SER A 352 -39.68 3.34 20.68
C SER A 352 -40.02 4.42 21.71
N ASN A 353 -40.96 5.30 21.35
CA ASN A 353 -41.57 6.22 22.30
C ASN A 353 -42.41 5.39 23.27
N GLY A 354 -41.82 5.06 24.42
CA GLY A 354 -42.51 4.45 25.54
C GLY A 354 -43.45 5.47 26.19
N GLY A 355 -44.75 5.28 25.96
CA GLY A 355 -45.85 5.50 26.89
C GLY A 355 -45.91 6.83 27.64
N ASN A 356 -46.84 7.69 27.23
CA ASN A 356 -47.67 8.36 28.22
C ASN A 356 -49.14 8.34 27.76
N ILE A 357 -49.96 7.64 28.54
CA ILE A 357 -51.40 7.52 28.37
C ILE A 357 -52.03 8.76 29.01
N ASN A 358 -52.78 9.55 28.25
CA ASN A 358 -54.02 10.14 28.75
C ASN A 358 -54.95 10.59 27.60
N PRO A 359 -56.28 10.58 27.83
CA PRO A 359 -57.26 10.49 26.77
C PRO A 359 -57.64 11.85 26.17
N SER A 360 -58.24 11.74 24.99
CA SER A 360 -58.76 12.75 24.05
C SER A 360 -59.59 13.89 24.67
N PRO A 361 -59.81 14.98 23.92
CA PRO A 361 -61.04 15.02 23.12
C PRO A 361 -60.86 15.46 21.65
N LYS A 362 -61.80 14.94 20.84
CA LYS A 362 -62.05 15.12 19.41
C LYS A 362 -62.03 16.58 18.92
N VAL A 363 -61.52 16.83 17.70
CA VAL A 363 -62.08 17.74 16.66
C VAL A 363 -61.56 17.29 15.27
N VAL A 364 -62.38 16.60 14.47
CA VAL A 364 -63.02 16.99 13.18
C VAL A 364 -62.07 17.07 11.95
N GLU A 365 -62.45 16.29 10.94
CA GLU A 365 -61.92 16.21 9.57
C GLU A 365 -61.78 17.57 8.85
N LEU A 366 -60.90 17.62 7.84
CA LEU A 366 -61.25 18.08 6.49
C LEU A 366 -60.13 17.69 5.51
N GLN A 367 -60.42 16.69 4.68
CA GLN A 367 -59.77 16.49 3.38
C GLN A 367 -60.35 17.54 2.42
N VAL A 368 -59.48 18.27 1.72
CA VAL A 368 -59.87 19.01 0.52
C VAL A 368 -58.86 18.68 -0.57
N ASN A 369 -59.41 18.06 -1.62
CA ASN A 369 -58.91 17.65 -2.94
C ASN A 369 -57.56 18.16 -3.43
#